data_AF-A0A424QAC2-F1
#
_entry.id   AF-A0A424QAC2-F1
#
_cell.length_a   1.000
_cell.length_b   1.000
_cell.length_c   1.000
_cell.angle_alpha   90.00
_cell.angle_beta   90.00
_cell.angle_gamma   90.00
#
_symmetry.space_group_name_H-M   'P 1'
#
loop_
_entity.id
_entity.type
_entity.pdbx_description
1 polymer ?
#
loop_
_entity_poly.entity_id
_entity_poly.type
_entity_poly.pdbx_seq_one_letter_code
_entity_poly.pdbx_strand_id
1 'polypeptide(L)'
;MSENLNMTEVLTLVQDFITSDGMIKSEQRKFYQMLRTVLSTHEGTFSQTEIEQYMIVARTETLDLSDEDYKAIYDVVIERYTLSQRLEEEARLERELAEKARLRIEAEKKARQEEEARLRAEEEAKALAEARARAEEEAKLKAEAEIRAKIEEQERLAAEAEQRALEQEEARKKAEEEARIQEEARIAAEEEAKLKAEEEARLNEEARLKAEEEARIAAEEEARLKAEEVARMNEEARLKAEEEAKLKAELEARLKAEQEANAKLANEAHLKMVEEAIKISEEERLSEEAKINSELEEAKRLADEKERLEQEEEAKRLAEENARITAELESKRLAEENARIAEEQRLAEEAAEEAANIKEIPDLPPVDE
;
A
#
# COMPACT_ATOMS: atom_id res chain seq x y z
N MET A 1 -45.49 -0.92 -2.35
CA MET A 1 -46.45 0.00 -2.97
C MET A 1 -47.80 -0.41 -2.43
N SER A 2 -48.59 0.48 -1.84
CA SER A 2 -49.91 0.09 -1.31
C SER A 2 -50.67 -0.70 -2.38
N GLU A 3 -51.00 -1.97 -2.09
CA GLU A 3 -51.71 -2.83 -3.04
C GLU A 3 -53.06 -2.17 -3.33
N ASN A 4 -53.33 -1.83 -4.58
CA ASN A 4 -54.64 -1.33 -4.98
C ASN A 4 -55.42 -2.53 -5.51
N LEU A 5 -56.60 -2.80 -4.94
CA LEU A 5 -57.43 -3.92 -5.39
C LEU A 5 -58.30 -3.47 -6.56
N ASN A 6 -58.46 -4.33 -7.56
CA ASN A 6 -59.46 -4.10 -8.59
C ASN A 6 -60.87 -4.45 -8.08
N MET A 7 -61.90 -4.01 -8.80
CA MET A 7 -63.30 -4.29 -8.45
C MET A 7 -63.58 -5.79 -8.26
N THR A 8 -63.00 -6.65 -9.12
CA THR A 8 -63.21 -8.10 -9.04
C THR A 8 -62.64 -8.66 -7.75
N GLU A 9 -61.44 -8.25 -7.35
CA GLU A 9 -60.80 -8.68 -6.10
C GLU A 9 -61.61 -8.27 -4.86
N VAL A 10 -62.09 -7.02 -4.81
CA VAL A 10 -62.92 -6.55 -3.68
C VAL A 10 -64.24 -7.31 -3.62
N LEU A 11 -64.91 -7.48 -4.77
CA LEU A 11 -66.16 -8.23 -4.80
C LEU A 11 -65.95 -9.71 -4.47
N THR A 12 -64.84 -10.31 -4.86
CA THR A 12 -64.50 -11.68 -4.47
C THR A 12 -64.32 -11.80 -2.96
N LEU A 13 -63.61 -10.88 -2.30
CA LEU A 13 -63.45 -10.89 -0.84
C LEU A 13 -64.79 -10.82 -0.11
N VAL A 14 -65.66 -9.90 -0.54
CA VAL A 14 -67.00 -9.75 0.04
C VAL A 14 -67.85 -10.98 -0.27
N GLN A 15 -67.76 -11.54 -1.48
CA GLN A 15 -68.49 -12.73 -1.89
C GLN A 15 -68.07 -13.97 -1.09
N ASP A 16 -66.77 -14.17 -0.89
CA ASP A 16 -66.22 -15.29 -0.13
C ASP A 16 -66.65 -15.19 1.34
N PHE A 17 -66.68 -13.99 1.91
CA PHE A 17 -67.20 -13.77 3.26
C PHE A 17 -68.70 -14.07 3.38
N ILE A 18 -69.56 -13.51 2.51
CA ILE A 18 -71.01 -13.73 2.60
C ILE A 18 -71.43 -15.17 2.25
N THR A 19 -70.53 -15.95 1.65
CA THR A 19 -70.76 -17.36 1.31
C THR A 19 -70.08 -18.33 2.27
N SER A 20 -69.26 -17.86 3.23
CA SER A 20 -68.46 -18.71 4.12
C SER A 20 -69.32 -19.67 4.95
N ASP A 21 -70.49 -19.21 5.38
CA ASP A 21 -71.37 -19.94 6.30
C ASP A 21 -72.44 -20.78 5.55
N GLY A 22 -72.37 -20.83 4.21
CA GLY A 22 -73.30 -21.59 3.37
C GLY A 22 -74.73 -21.03 3.32
N MET A 23 -75.03 -19.95 4.04
CA MET A 23 -76.31 -19.23 4.04
C MET A 23 -76.08 -17.75 3.73
N ILE A 24 -76.55 -17.28 2.58
CA ILE A 24 -76.42 -15.86 2.18
C ILE A 24 -77.63 -15.09 2.73
N LYS A 25 -77.41 -14.19 3.70
CA LYS A 25 -78.45 -13.30 4.22
C LYS A 25 -78.94 -12.34 3.12
N SER A 26 -80.21 -11.95 3.18
CA SER A 26 -80.83 -11.13 2.13
C SER A 26 -80.23 -9.71 2.10
N GLU A 27 -79.88 -9.21 3.28
CA GLU A 27 -79.30 -7.90 3.58
C GLU A 27 -77.85 -7.84 3.07
N GLN A 28 -77.06 -8.88 3.30
CA GLN A 28 -75.68 -9.02 2.79
C GLN A 28 -75.65 -9.08 1.25
N ARG A 29 -76.62 -9.77 0.62
CA ARG A 29 -76.75 -9.82 -0.84
C ARG A 29 -77.06 -8.45 -1.43
N LYS A 30 -77.95 -7.68 -0.80
CA LYS A 30 -78.27 -6.30 -1.21
C LYS A 30 -77.03 -5.40 -1.10
N PHE A 31 -76.30 -5.47 0.02
CA PHE A 31 -75.04 -4.74 0.18
C PHE A 31 -74.03 -5.09 -0.92
N TYR A 32 -73.85 -6.38 -1.23
CA TYR A 32 -72.96 -6.81 -2.33
C TYR A 32 -73.38 -6.23 -3.69
N GLN A 33 -74.69 -6.23 -4.00
CA GLN A 33 -75.21 -5.64 -5.25
C GLN A 33 -75.00 -4.13 -5.30
N MET A 34 -75.22 -3.44 -4.18
CA MET A 34 -75.02 -2.01 -4.07
C MET A 34 -73.55 -1.65 -4.19
N LEU A 35 -72.67 -2.33 -3.45
CA LEU A 35 -71.23 -2.15 -3.54
C LEU A 35 -70.73 -2.39 -4.97
N ARG A 36 -71.19 -3.44 -5.65
CA ARG A 36 -70.87 -3.67 -7.08
C ARG A 36 -71.28 -2.50 -7.97
N THR A 37 -72.45 -1.92 -7.71
CA THR A 37 -72.95 -0.77 -8.48
C THR A 37 -72.06 0.45 -8.25
N VAL A 38 -71.77 0.75 -6.98
CA VAL A 38 -70.91 1.86 -6.57
C VAL A 38 -69.50 1.71 -7.15
N LEU A 39 -68.89 0.52 -7.07
CA LEU A 39 -67.56 0.27 -7.61
C LEU A 39 -67.53 0.31 -9.14
N SER A 40 -68.61 -0.04 -9.83
CA SER A 40 -68.68 0.04 -11.29
C SER A 40 -68.65 1.48 -11.84
N THR A 41 -68.79 2.49 -10.98
CA THR A 41 -68.69 3.91 -11.37
C THR A 41 -67.26 4.36 -11.61
N HIS A 42 -66.27 3.58 -11.18
CA HIS A 42 -64.86 3.90 -11.33
C HIS A 42 -64.12 2.76 -12.04
N GLU A 43 -63.30 3.10 -13.04
CA GLU A 43 -62.50 2.14 -13.78
C GLU A 43 -61.07 2.09 -13.21
N GLY A 44 -60.58 0.89 -12.94
CA GLY A 44 -59.20 0.67 -12.48
C GLY A 44 -59.11 0.01 -11.10
N THR A 45 -58.07 0.36 -10.35
CA THR A 45 -57.81 -0.17 -9.02
C THR A 45 -58.17 0.86 -7.97
N PHE A 46 -58.61 0.38 -6.82
CA PHE A 46 -59.04 1.17 -5.68
C PHE A 46 -57.93 1.13 -4.62
N SER A 47 -57.51 2.31 -4.17
CA SER A 47 -56.72 2.43 -2.95
C SER A 47 -57.58 2.10 -1.73
N GLN A 48 -56.91 1.84 -0.60
CA GLN A 48 -57.60 1.61 0.67
C GLN A 48 -58.58 2.73 1.02
N THR A 49 -58.19 3.99 0.85
CA THR A 49 -59.05 5.15 1.16
C THR A 49 -60.25 5.25 0.23
N GLU A 50 -60.07 4.96 -1.07
CA GLU A 50 -61.17 4.96 -2.04
C GLU A 50 -62.16 3.84 -1.74
N ILE A 51 -61.68 2.63 -1.41
CA ILE A 51 -62.58 1.52 -1.11
C ILE A 51 -63.35 1.75 0.19
N GLU A 52 -62.72 2.34 1.21
CA GLU A 52 -63.39 2.75 2.45
C GLU A 52 -64.55 3.72 2.15
N GLN A 53 -64.32 4.72 1.29
CA GLN A 53 -65.36 5.67 0.87
C GLN A 53 -66.51 4.98 0.13
N TYR A 54 -66.21 4.11 -0.84
CA TYR A 54 -67.23 3.41 -1.61
C TYR A 54 -68.02 2.40 -0.77
N MET A 55 -67.40 1.76 0.24
CA MET A 55 -68.09 0.90 1.20
C MET A 55 -69.04 1.69 2.11
N ILE A 56 -68.65 2.90 2.51
CA ILE A 56 -69.53 3.81 3.27
C ILE A 56 -70.74 4.21 2.42
N VAL A 57 -70.54 4.57 1.14
CA VAL A 57 -71.64 4.90 0.22
C VAL A 57 -72.56 3.70 0.00
N ALA A 58 -72.02 2.49 -0.14
CA ALA A 58 -72.85 1.28 -0.23
C ALA A 58 -73.66 1.04 1.06
N ARG A 59 -73.07 1.31 2.23
CA ARG A 59 -73.74 1.17 3.53
C ARG A 59 -74.89 2.15 3.71
N THR A 60 -74.72 3.41 3.27
CA THR A 60 -75.78 4.43 3.41
C THR A 60 -77.05 4.05 2.63
N GLU A 61 -76.89 3.28 1.56
CA GLU A 61 -77.99 2.77 0.73
C GLU A 61 -78.53 1.40 1.22
N THR A 62 -77.84 0.72 2.14
CA THR A 62 -78.23 -0.59 2.70
C THR A 62 -78.30 -0.55 4.23
N LEU A 63 -79.17 0.31 4.77
CA LEU A 63 -79.35 0.48 6.22
C LEU A 63 -79.98 -0.75 6.91
N ASP A 64 -80.44 -1.74 6.15
CA ASP A 64 -80.95 -3.01 6.64
C ASP A 64 -79.84 -4.01 7.04
N LEU A 65 -78.59 -3.75 6.66
CA LEU A 65 -77.44 -4.53 7.11
C LEU A 65 -77.04 -4.13 8.53
N SER A 66 -76.87 -5.11 9.42
CA SER A 66 -76.46 -4.85 10.80
C SER A 66 -75.05 -4.24 10.87
N ASP A 67 -74.80 -3.41 11.88
CA ASP A 67 -73.47 -2.79 12.09
C ASP A 67 -72.38 -3.85 12.30
N GLU A 68 -72.71 -4.98 12.93
CA GLU A 68 -71.80 -6.11 13.13
C GLU A 68 -71.48 -6.80 11.79
N ASP A 69 -72.48 -7.08 10.95
CA ASP A 69 -72.28 -7.69 9.63
C ASP A 69 -71.51 -6.75 8.69
N TYR A 70 -71.82 -5.44 8.69
CA TYR A 70 -71.07 -4.45 7.91
C TYR A 70 -69.61 -4.37 8.37
N LYS A 71 -69.39 -4.29 9.69
CA LYS A 71 -68.03 -4.24 10.24
C LYS A 71 -67.24 -5.49 9.88
N ALA A 72 -67.84 -6.68 9.91
CA ALA A 72 -67.16 -7.91 9.52
C ALA A 72 -66.77 -7.91 8.02
N ILE A 73 -67.66 -7.45 7.14
CA ILE A 73 -67.34 -7.31 5.70
C ILE A 73 -66.24 -6.26 5.48
N TYR A 74 -66.34 -5.12 6.17
CA TYR A 74 -65.33 -4.06 6.15
C TYR A 74 -63.96 -4.56 6.59
N ASP A 75 -63.89 -5.24 7.74
CA ASP A 75 -62.65 -5.76 8.29
C ASP A 75 -61.98 -6.74 7.31
N VAL A 76 -62.73 -7.64 6.66
CA VAL A 76 -62.16 -8.58 5.66
C VAL A 76 -61.54 -7.86 4.46
N VAL A 77 -62.19 -6.82 3.95
CA VAL A 77 -61.67 -6.05 2.81
C VAL A 77 -60.42 -5.26 3.22
N ILE A 78 -60.42 -4.63 4.40
CA ILE A 78 -59.28 -3.83 4.88
C ILE A 78 -58.11 -4.71 5.31
N GLU A 79 -58.36 -5.86 5.93
CA GLU A 79 -57.33 -6.82 6.32
C GLU A 79 -56.49 -7.25 5.12
N ARG A 80 -57.09 -7.40 3.93
CA ARG A 80 -56.36 -7.67 2.69
C ARG A 80 -55.28 -6.62 2.40
N TYR A 81 -55.62 -5.33 2.46
CA TYR A 81 -54.65 -4.24 2.25
C TYR A 81 -53.53 -4.27 3.30
N THR A 82 -53.87 -4.52 4.58
CA THR A 82 -52.86 -4.57 5.65
C THR A 82 -51.96 -5.81 5.58
N LEU A 83 -52.48 -6.94 5.08
CA LEU A 83 -51.72 -8.17 4.90
C LEU A 83 -50.72 -7.99 3.76
N SER A 84 -51.15 -7.38 2.66
CA SER A 84 -50.31 -7.04 1.53
C SER A 84 -49.16 -6.12 1.91
N GLN A 85 -49.42 -5.07 2.69
CA GLN A 85 -48.38 -4.19 3.22
C GLN A 85 -47.35 -4.94 4.08
N ARG A 86 -47.81 -5.84 4.97
CA ARG A 86 -46.93 -6.66 5.81
C ARG A 86 -46.06 -7.62 4.99
N LEU A 87 -46.63 -8.26 3.97
CA LEU A 87 -45.88 -9.16 3.08
C LEU A 87 -44.85 -8.40 2.24
N GLU A 88 -45.17 -7.18 1.79
CA GLU A 88 -44.19 -6.33 1.11
C GLU A 88 -43.05 -5.89 2.02
N GLU A 89 -43.35 -5.53 3.27
CA GLU A 89 -42.35 -5.15 4.27
C GLU A 89 -41.44 -6.35 4.62
N GLU A 90 -42.03 -7.53 4.82
CA GLU A 90 -41.30 -8.77 5.04
C GLU A 90 -40.39 -9.11 3.85
N ALA A 91 -40.91 -9.05 2.62
CA ALA A 91 -40.12 -9.27 1.41
C ALA A 91 -39.00 -8.22 1.23
N ARG A 92 -39.22 -6.97 1.66
CA ARG A 92 -38.19 -5.93 1.66
C ARG A 92 -37.09 -6.25 2.67
N LEU A 93 -37.45 -6.66 3.89
CA LEU A 93 -36.50 -7.06 4.92
C LEU A 93 -35.69 -8.29 4.50
N GLU A 94 -36.33 -9.29 3.88
CA GLU A 94 -35.63 -10.46 3.34
C GLU A 94 -34.62 -10.07 2.25
N ARG A 95 -34.98 -9.15 1.35
CA ARG A 95 -34.06 -8.65 0.31
C ARG A 95 -32.88 -7.89 0.93
N GLU A 96 -33.13 -7.04 1.92
CA GLU A 96 -32.09 -6.29 2.62
C GLU A 96 -31.13 -7.24 3.37
N LEU A 97 -31.66 -8.26 4.04
CA LEU A 97 -30.86 -9.29 4.71
C LEU A 97 -30.04 -10.11 3.71
N ALA A 98 -30.62 -10.47 2.56
CA ALA A 98 -29.93 -11.20 1.50
C ALA A 98 -28.81 -10.36 0.87
N GLU A 99 -29.05 -9.07 0.64
CA GLU A 99 -28.03 -8.14 0.14
C GLU A 99 -26.90 -7.96 1.15
N LYS A 100 -27.23 -7.72 2.42
CA LYS A 100 -26.23 -7.62 3.50
C LYS A 100 -25.41 -8.89 3.65
N ALA A 101 -26.03 -10.07 3.51
CA ALA A 101 -25.32 -11.35 3.51
C ALA A 101 -24.37 -11.48 2.31
N ARG A 102 -24.80 -11.07 1.11
CA ARG A 102 -23.94 -11.04 -0.08
C ARG A 102 -22.75 -10.10 0.08
N LEU A 103 -22.98 -8.88 0.54
CA LEU A 103 -21.92 -7.90 0.80
C LEU A 103 -20.90 -8.41 1.82
N ARG A 104 -21.36 -9.11 2.87
CA ARG A 104 -20.47 -9.72 3.86
C ARG A 104 -19.60 -10.81 3.24
N ILE A 105 -20.17 -11.70 2.43
CA ILE A 105 -19.43 -12.77 1.74
C ILE A 105 -18.41 -12.18 0.76
N GLU A 106 -18.79 -11.13 0.02
CA GLU A 106 -17.89 -10.45 -0.90
C GLU A 106 -16.74 -9.73 -0.17
N ALA A 107 -17.05 -9.04 0.93
CA ALA A 107 -16.04 -8.40 1.78
C ALA A 107 -15.07 -9.42 2.38
N GLU A 108 -15.58 -10.56 2.88
CA GLU A 108 -14.74 -11.64 3.42
C GLU A 108 -13.84 -12.26 2.33
N LYS A 109 -14.37 -12.48 1.14
CA LYS A 109 -13.59 -12.98 -0.01
C LYS A 109 -12.49 -11.99 -0.40
N LYS A 110 -12.81 -10.70 -0.46
CA LYS A 110 -11.83 -9.64 -0.78
C LYS A 110 -10.74 -9.56 0.28
N ALA A 111 -11.11 -9.55 1.56
CA ALA A 111 -10.16 -9.55 2.67
C ALA A 111 -9.22 -10.77 2.63
N ARG A 112 -9.77 -11.96 2.34
CA ARG A 112 -8.96 -13.18 2.20
C ARG A 112 -8.00 -13.11 1.01
N GLN A 113 -8.41 -12.54 -0.11
CA GLN A 113 -7.55 -12.36 -1.28
C GLN A 113 -6.42 -11.34 -1.01
N GLU A 114 -6.73 -10.25 -0.32
CA GLU A 114 -5.73 -9.25 0.09
C GLU A 114 -4.73 -9.84 1.09
N GLU A 115 -5.19 -10.64 2.07
CA GLU A 115 -4.32 -11.32 3.02
C GLU A 115 -3.40 -12.34 2.32
N GLU A 116 -3.94 -13.16 1.41
CA GLU A 116 -3.16 -14.12 0.64
C GLU A 116 -2.12 -13.44 -0.25
N ALA A 117 -2.46 -12.31 -0.88
CA ALA A 117 -1.53 -11.50 -1.66
C ALA A 117 -0.42 -10.91 -0.78
N ARG A 118 -0.76 -10.41 0.41
CA ARG A 118 0.22 -9.87 1.37
C ARG A 118 1.19 -10.95 1.85
N LEU A 119 0.69 -12.14 2.18
CA LEU A 119 1.53 -13.27 2.61
C LEU A 119 2.49 -13.72 1.50
N ARG A 120 2.01 -13.82 0.24
CA ARG A 120 2.89 -14.13 -0.90
C ARG A 120 3.97 -13.08 -1.10
N ALA A 121 3.63 -11.79 -1.02
CA ALA A 121 4.60 -10.71 -1.14
C ALA A 121 5.63 -10.73 -0.01
N GLU A 122 5.21 -11.03 1.22
CA GLU A 122 6.11 -11.17 2.37
C GLU A 122 7.05 -12.38 2.21
N GLU A 123 6.54 -13.52 1.74
CA GLU A 123 7.33 -14.72 1.49
C GLU A 123 8.36 -14.50 0.37
N GLU A 124 7.97 -13.85 -0.73
CA GLU A 124 8.86 -13.50 -1.83
C GLU A 124 9.95 -12.51 -1.39
N ALA A 125 9.59 -11.50 -0.59
CA ALA A 125 10.55 -10.55 -0.03
C ALA A 125 11.56 -11.25 0.90
N LYS A 126 11.11 -12.18 1.75
CA LYS A 126 12.00 -12.99 2.60
C LYS A 126 12.93 -13.88 1.78
N ALA A 127 12.40 -14.55 0.75
CA ALA A 127 13.21 -15.39 -0.14
C ALA A 127 14.29 -14.58 -0.88
N LEU A 128 13.95 -13.38 -1.36
CA LEU A 128 14.91 -12.48 -2.01
C LEU A 128 15.97 -11.97 -1.02
N ALA A 129 15.58 -11.61 0.20
CA ALA A 129 16.50 -11.18 1.24
C ALA A 129 17.47 -12.31 1.63
N GLU A 130 16.99 -13.54 1.78
CA GLU A 130 17.82 -14.71 2.06
C GLU A 130 18.77 -15.01 0.90
N ALA A 131 18.30 -14.94 -0.34
CA ALA A 131 19.14 -15.12 -1.52
C ALA A 131 20.27 -14.08 -1.60
N ARG A 132 19.96 -12.81 -1.30
CA ARG A 132 20.98 -11.74 -1.23
C ARG A 132 21.98 -11.98 -0.11
N ALA A 133 21.53 -12.37 1.08
CA ALA A 133 22.42 -12.66 2.20
C ALA A 133 23.40 -13.80 1.87
N ARG A 134 22.90 -14.89 1.26
CA ARG A 134 23.75 -16.01 0.80
C ARG A 134 24.75 -15.57 -0.27
N ALA A 135 24.32 -14.75 -1.24
CA ALA A 135 25.22 -14.24 -2.28
C ALA A 135 26.32 -13.33 -1.70
N GLU A 136 25.98 -12.49 -0.72
CA GLU A 136 26.96 -11.63 -0.04
C GLU A 136 27.95 -12.45 0.79
N GLU A 137 27.48 -13.47 1.52
CA GLU A 137 28.34 -14.38 2.27
C GLU A 137 29.29 -15.15 1.35
N GLU A 138 28.81 -15.69 0.23
CA GLU A 138 29.64 -16.39 -0.75
C GLU A 138 30.69 -15.44 -1.37
N ALA A 139 30.31 -14.19 -1.66
CA ALA A 139 31.24 -13.18 -2.16
C ALA A 139 32.33 -12.83 -1.15
N LYS A 140 31.98 -12.68 0.14
CA LYS A 140 32.95 -12.44 1.22
C LYS A 140 33.91 -13.61 1.38
N LEU A 141 33.41 -14.85 1.38
CA LEU A 141 34.25 -16.05 1.49
C LEU A 141 35.21 -16.18 0.30
N LYS A 142 34.76 -15.89 -0.93
CA LYS A 142 35.64 -15.88 -2.11
C LYS A 142 36.71 -14.80 -2.01
N ALA A 143 36.35 -13.59 -1.60
CA ALA A 143 37.30 -12.49 -1.43
C ALA A 143 38.34 -12.80 -0.35
N GLU A 144 37.91 -13.34 0.80
CA GLU A 144 38.81 -13.74 1.88
C GLU A 144 39.74 -14.88 1.45
N ALA A 145 39.22 -15.89 0.74
CA ALA A 145 40.02 -16.98 0.20
C ALA A 145 41.06 -16.49 -0.83
N GLU A 146 40.71 -15.53 -1.69
CA GLU A 146 41.65 -14.95 -2.67
C GLU A 146 42.76 -14.14 -1.98
N ILE A 147 42.41 -13.35 -0.96
CA ILE A 147 43.40 -12.62 -0.16
C ILE A 147 44.35 -13.60 0.54
N ARG A 148 43.81 -14.66 1.16
CA ARG A 148 44.61 -15.68 1.83
C ARG A 148 45.53 -16.41 0.86
N ALA A 149 45.04 -16.78 -0.32
CA ALA A 149 45.85 -17.42 -1.36
C ALA A 149 46.99 -16.52 -1.86
N LYS A 150 46.74 -15.21 -2.04
CA LYS A 150 47.78 -14.23 -2.41
C LYS A 150 48.85 -14.10 -1.34
N ILE A 151 48.47 -14.06 -0.06
CA ILE A 151 49.42 -14.01 1.06
C ILE A 151 50.28 -15.29 1.09
N GLU A 152 49.65 -16.46 0.99
CA GLU A 152 50.34 -17.76 1.03
C GLU A 152 51.28 -17.94 -0.18
N GLU A 153 50.90 -17.43 -1.36
CA GLU A 153 51.77 -17.40 -2.54
C GLU A 153 52.96 -16.45 -2.38
N GLN A 154 52.74 -15.26 -1.81
CA GLN A 154 53.82 -14.30 -1.52
C GLN A 154 54.83 -14.87 -0.52
N GLU A 155 54.36 -15.51 0.55
CA GLU A 155 55.22 -16.16 1.54
C GLU A 155 56.04 -17.30 0.91
N ARG A 156 55.43 -18.11 0.05
CA ARG A 156 56.15 -19.18 -0.67
C ARG A 156 57.22 -18.62 -1.60
N LEU A 157 56.91 -17.56 -2.35
CA LEU A 157 57.87 -16.91 -3.26
C LEU A 157 59.03 -16.25 -2.50
N ALA A 158 58.74 -15.64 -1.35
CA ALA A 158 59.77 -15.08 -0.47
C ALA A 158 60.71 -16.18 0.06
N ALA A 159 60.16 -17.31 0.53
CA ALA A 159 60.95 -18.45 0.99
C ALA A 159 61.79 -19.10 -0.12
N GLU A 160 61.25 -19.24 -1.34
CA GLU A 160 62.01 -19.76 -2.49
C GLU A 160 63.13 -18.81 -2.91
N ALA A 161 62.88 -17.49 -2.89
CA ALA A 161 63.89 -16.48 -3.18
C ALA A 161 65.03 -16.48 -2.14
N GLU A 162 64.69 -16.63 -0.86
CA GLU A 162 65.67 -16.75 0.22
C GLU A 162 66.55 -18.01 0.07
N GLN A 163 65.95 -19.17 -0.24
CA GLN A 163 66.72 -20.38 -0.51
C GLN A 163 67.64 -20.23 -1.71
N ARG A 164 67.18 -19.68 -2.84
CA ARG A 164 68.05 -19.45 -4.00
C ARG A 164 69.19 -18.49 -3.70
N ALA A 165 68.94 -17.46 -2.90
CA ALA A 165 69.98 -16.52 -2.50
C ALA A 165 71.06 -17.21 -1.65
N LEU A 166 70.65 -18.07 -0.70
CA LEU A 166 71.58 -18.87 0.11
C LEU A 166 72.39 -19.85 -0.75
N GLU A 167 71.75 -20.57 -1.68
CA GLU A 167 72.45 -21.50 -2.59
C GLU A 167 73.45 -20.78 -3.51
N GLN A 168 73.09 -19.60 -4.03
CA GLN A 168 74.01 -18.79 -4.84
C GLN A 168 75.18 -18.24 -4.02
N GLU A 169 74.93 -17.81 -2.78
CA GLU A 169 75.99 -17.36 -1.88
C GLU A 169 76.96 -18.51 -1.55
N GLU A 170 76.44 -19.71 -1.28
CA GLU A 170 77.26 -20.88 -1.00
C GLU A 170 78.08 -21.32 -2.24
N ALA A 171 77.47 -21.29 -3.43
CA ALA A 171 78.15 -21.59 -4.68
C ALA A 171 79.26 -20.57 -4.99
N ARG A 172 79.01 -19.28 -4.74
CA ARG A 172 80.01 -18.22 -4.91
C ARG A 172 81.17 -18.39 -3.93
N LYS A 173 80.90 -18.69 -2.65
CA LYS A 173 81.95 -18.95 -1.64
C LYS A 173 82.82 -20.15 -2.03
N LYS A 174 82.22 -21.24 -2.51
CA LYS A 174 82.97 -22.41 -3.00
C LYS A 174 83.86 -22.04 -4.20
N ALA A 175 83.34 -21.27 -5.16
CA ALA A 175 84.12 -20.83 -6.32
C ALA A 175 85.26 -19.86 -5.94
N GLU A 176 85.04 -18.96 -4.98
CA GLU A 176 86.06 -18.04 -4.47
C GLU A 176 87.17 -18.78 -3.69
N GLU A 177 86.80 -19.79 -2.88
CA GLU A 177 87.75 -20.65 -2.17
C GLU A 177 88.56 -21.52 -3.14
N GLU A 178 87.94 -22.10 -4.16
CA GLU A 178 88.62 -22.88 -5.19
C GLU A 178 89.57 -22.01 -6.03
N ALA A 179 89.18 -20.77 -6.36
CA ALA A 179 90.05 -19.80 -7.02
C ALA A 179 91.24 -19.38 -6.14
N ARG A 180 91.03 -19.19 -4.83
CA ARG A 180 92.11 -18.88 -3.87
C ARG A 180 93.11 -20.03 -3.78
N ILE A 181 92.63 -21.27 -3.71
CA ILE A 181 93.49 -22.47 -3.68
C ILE A 181 94.30 -22.60 -4.98
N GLN A 182 93.70 -22.31 -6.14
CA GLN A 182 94.44 -22.31 -7.40
C GLN A 182 95.49 -21.20 -7.48
N GLU A 183 95.19 -20.00 -6.98
CA GLU A 183 96.14 -18.90 -6.94
C GLU A 183 97.29 -19.17 -5.95
N GLU A 184 97.01 -19.74 -4.77
CA GLU A 184 98.06 -20.22 -3.86
C GLU A 184 98.93 -21.31 -4.51
N ALA A 185 98.34 -22.25 -5.23
CA ALA A 185 99.09 -23.27 -5.97
C ALA A 185 99.95 -22.68 -7.08
N ARG A 186 99.48 -21.62 -7.76
CA ARG A 186 100.24 -20.88 -8.79
C ARG A 186 101.40 -20.13 -8.17
N ILE A 187 101.18 -19.43 -7.06
CA ILE A 187 102.23 -18.68 -6.33
C ILE A 187 103.28 -19.64 -5.77
N ALA A 188 102.87 -20.78 -5.19
CA ALA A 188 103.80 -21.80 -4.71
C ALA A 188 104.65 -22.40 -5.85
N ALA A 189 104.05 -22.66 -7.02
CA ALA A 189 104.79 -23.12 -8.20
C ALA A 189 105.73 -22.04 -8.77
N GLU A 190 105.33 -20.77 -8.71
CA GLU A 190 106.13 -19.62 -9.16
C GLU A 190 107.29 -19.33 -8.19
N GLU A 191 107.09 -19.51 -6.88
CA GLU A 191 108.14 -19.50 -5.85
C GLU A 191 109.08 -20.71 -5.96
N GLU A 192 108.57 -21.92 -6.20
CA GLU A 192 109.42 -23.10 -6.40
C GLU A 192 110.28 -22.96 -7.67
N ALA A 193 109.75 -22.36 -8.73
CA ALA A 193 110.50 -22.04 -9.95
C ALA A 193 111.55 -20.93 -9.72
N LYS A 194 111.25 -19.92 -8.89
CA LYS A 194 112.21 -18.89 -8.49
C LYS A 194 113.30 -19.44 -7.56
N LEU A 195 112.94 -20.29 -6.61
CA LEU A 195 113.87 -20.95 -5.68
C LEU A 195 114.82 -21.89 -6.44
N LYS A 196 114.33 -22.69 -7.40
CA LYS A 196 115.21 -23.52 -8.24
C LYS A 196 116.11 -22.69 -9.18
N ALA A 197 115.69 -21.49 -9.59
CA ALA A 197 116.52 -20.58 -10.37
C ALA A 197 117.54 -19.80 -9.51
N GLU A 198 117.27 -19.59 -8.21
CA GLU A 198 118.17 -18.91 -7.27
C GLU A 198 119.11 -19.89 -6.54
N GLU A 199 118.74 -21.17 -6.43
CA GLU A 199 119.52 -22.24 -5.80
C GLU A 199 120.65 -22.79 -6.69
N GLU A 200 120.65 -22.49 -8.01
CA GLU A 200 121.78 -22.80 -8.90
C GLU A 200 122.91 -21.74 -8.83
N ALA A 201 122.73 -20.64 -8.07
CA ALA A 201 123.71 -19.54 -8.00
C ALA A 201 124.18 -19.16 -6.58
N ARG A 202 123.71 -19.81 -5.50
CA ARG A 202 124.13 -19.38 -4.15
C ARG A 202 124.33 -20.50 -3.14
N LEU A 203 125.15 -21.49 -3.50
CA LEU A 203 125.98 -22.19 -2.52
C LEU A 203 127.14 -21.26 -2.11
N ASN A 204 126.94 -20.45 -1.08
CA ASN A 204 127.74 -20.53 0.15
C ASN A 204 127.28 -19.46 1.14
N GLU A 205 127.20 -19.87 2.40
CA GLU A 205 127.47 -19.02 3.57
C GLU A 205 126.39 -17.96 3.91
N GLU A 206 125.49 -18.30 4.83
CA GLU A 206 125.56 -17.79 6.21
C GLU A 206 124.26 -18.13 6.95
N ALA A 207 124.30 -19.28 7.63
CA ALA A 207 123.37 -19.60 8.69
C ALA A 207 123.70 -18.75 9.92
N ARG A 208 123.03 -17.59 10.12
CA ARG A 208 122.84 -17.07 11.49
C ARG A 208 121.80 -15.97 11.76
N LEU A 209 120.88 -15.59 10.87
CA LEU A 209 119.88 -14.54 11.19
C LEU A 209 118.55 -14.66 10.40
N LYS A 210 117.94 -15.85 10.28
CA LYS A 210 116.59 -15.97 9.66
C LYS A 210 115.53 -16.71 10.48
N ALA A 211 115.91 -17.51 11.47
CA ALA A 211 114.94 -18.27 12.24
C ALA A 211 114.16 -17.46 13.31
N GLU A 212 114.63 -16.25 13.68
CA GLU A 212 113.97 -15.43 14.72
C GLU A 212 113.04 -14.34 14.14
N GLU A 213 113.18 -13.99 12.85
CA GLU A 213 112.33 -12.99 12.19
C GLU A 213 111.15 -13.62 11.41
N GLU A 214 111.32 -14.82 10.84
CA GLU A 214 110.24 -15.56 10.15
C GLU A 214 109.12 -16.01 11.10
N ALA A 215 109.45 -16.37 12.35
CA ALA A 215 108.43 -16.76 13.33
C ALA A 215 107.63 -15.56 13.89
N ARG A 216 108.21 -14.35 13.88
CA ARG A 216 107.53 -13.13 14.36
C ARG A 216 106.58 -12.57 13.30
N ILE A 217 106.97 -12.58 12.03
CA ILE A 217 106.14 -12.04 10.94
C ILE A 217 104.95 -12.96 10.65
N ALA A 218 105.14 -14.29 10.64
CA ALA A 218 104.04 -15.23 10.39
C ALA A 218 102.93 -15.17 11.48
N ALA A 219 103.30 -15.02 12.75
CA ALA A 219 102.35 -14.95 13.85
C ALA A 219 101.59 -13.61 13.93
N GLU A 220 102.26 -12.50 13.59
CA GLU A 220 101.65 -11.16 13.60
C GLU A 220 100.70 -10.96 12.40
N GLU A 221 101.03 -11.54 11.24
CA GLU A 221 100.22 -11.43 10.02
C GLU A 221 98.99 -12.36 10.06
N GLU A 222 99.12 -13.58 10.62
CA GLU A 222 97.97 -14.48 10.84
C GLU A 222 96.97 -13.91 11.86
N ALA A 223 97.47 -13.25 12.92
CA ALA A 223 96.62 -12.58 13.90
C ALA A 223 95.91 -11.35 13.32
N ARG A 224 96.60 -10.58 12.45
CA ARG A 224 96.00 -9.42 11.77
C ARG A 224 94.92 -9.85 10.77
N LEU A 225 95.18 -10.87 9.95
CA LEU A 225 94.23 -11.39 8.96
C LEU A 225 92.97 -11.97 9.62
N LYS A 226 93.10 -12.76 10.69
CA LYS A 226 91.95 -13.26 11.46
C LYS A 226 91.14 -12.14 12.11
N ALA A 227 91.80 -11.11 12.63
CA ALA A 227 91.11 -9.95 13.21
C ALA A 227 90.36 -9.12 12.15
N GLU A 228 90.95 -8.95 10.97
CA GLU A 228 90.35 -8.22 9.85
C GLU A 228 89.18 -8.99 9.22
N GLU A 229 89.27 -10.32 9.11
CA GLU A 229 88.19 -11.17 8.61
C GLU A 229 86.99 -11.20 9.56
N VAL A 230 87.23 -11.29 10.88
CA VAL A 230 86.16 -11.20 11.90
C VAL A 230 85.54 -9.81 11.94
N ALA A 231 86.33 -8.74 11.75
CA ALA A 231 85.80 -7.38 11.65
C ALA A 231 84.93 -7.20 10.39
N ARG A 232 85.35 -7.75 9.25
CA ARG A 232 84.60 -7.67 7.99
C ARG A 232 83.29 -8.45 8.04
N MET A 233 83.29 -9.66 8.61
CA MET A 233 82.06 -10.44 8.78
C MET A 233 81.06 -9.77 9.74
N ASN A 234 81.54 -9.12 10.81
CA ASN A 234 80.66 -8.37 11.71
C ASN A 234 80.08 -7.11 11.05
N GLU A 235 80.86 -6.39 10.23
CA GLU A 235 80.37 -5.22 9.49
C GLU A 235 79.33 -5.63 8.43
N GLU A 236 79.55 -6.75 7.72
CA GLU A 236 78.62 -7.29 6.72
C GLU A 236 77.32 -7.78 7.36
N ALA A 237 77.39 -8.46 8.51
CA ALA A 237 76.21 -8.86 9.29
C ALA A 237 75.42 -7.65 9.80
N ARG A 238 76.12 -6.58 10.23
CA ARG A 238 75.50 -5.32 10.65
C ARG A 238 74.78 -4.62 9.50
N LEU A 239 75.39 -4.58 8.32
CA LEU A 239 74.81 -3.95 7.12
C LEU A 239 73.59 -4.72 6.61
N LYS A 240 73.64 -6.06 6.53
CA LYS A 240 72.46 -6.89 6.17
C LYS A 240 71.30 -6.67 7.14
N ALA A 241 71.56 -6.66 8.45
CA ALA A 241 70.53 -6.42 9.46
C ALA A 241 69.94 -5.00 9.38
N GLU A 242 70.75 -3.99 9.04
CA GLU A 242 70.27 -2.61 8.87
C GLU A 242 69.42 -2.44 7.60
N GLU A 243 69.82 -3.05 6.48
CA GLU A 243 69.06 -3.03 5.22
C GLU A 243 67.71 -3.75 5.35
N GLU A 244 67.71 -4.93 5.96
CA GLU A 244 66.49 -5.72 6.17
C GLU A 244 65.51 -5.00 7.11
N ALA A 245 66.01 -4.37 8.17
CA ALA A 245 65.21 -3.54 9.07
C ALA A 245 64.62 -2.31 8.36
N LYS A 246 65.39 -1.64 7.49
CA LYS A 246 64.90 -0.51 6.68
C LYS A 246 63.83 -0.94 5.69
N LEU A 247 64.05 -2.03 4.95
CA LEU A 247 63.12 -2.51 3.93
C LEU A 247 61.78 -2.92 4.55
N LYS A 248 61.83 -3.60 5.71
CA LYS A 248 60.64 -4.04 6.45
C LYS A 248 59.85 -2.86 7.00
N ALA A 249 60.55 -1.86 7.56
CA ALA A 249 59.92 -0.62 8.03
C ALA A 249 59.29 0.20 6.90
N GLU A 250 59.94 0.26 5.73
CA GLU A 250 59.42 0.97 4.56
C GLU A 250 58.19 0.27 3.95
N LEU A 251 58.21 -1.06 3.86
CA LEU A 251 57.06 -1.86 3.40
C LEU A 251 55.87 -1.77 4.35
N GLU A 252 56.09 -1.87 5.67
CA GLU A 252 55.01 -1.69 6.65
C GLU A 252 54.43 -0.27 6.58
N ALA A 253 55.27 0.76 6.48
CA ALA A 253 54.81 2.13 6.36
C ALA A 253 53.98 2.35 5.09
N ARG A 254 54.42 1.78 3.96
CA ARG A 254 53.73 1.88 2.68
C ARG A 254 52.40 1.13 2.67
N LEU A 255 52.37 -0.10 3.21
CA LEU A 255 51.15 -0.91 3.30
C LEU A 255 50.10 -0.22 4.21
N LYS A 256 50.55 0.34 5.33
CA LYS A 256 49.67 1.05 6.27
C LYS A 256 49.12 2.34 5.66
N ALA A 257 49.93 3.09 4.93
CA ALA A 257 49.49 4.28 4.21
C ALA A 257 48.50 3.95 3.08
N GLU A 258 48.73 2.87 2.34
CA GLU A 258 47.82 2.41 1.27
C GLU A 258 46.49 1.89 1.83
N GLN A 259 46.52 1.13 2.92
CA GLN A 259 45.30 0.70 3.62
C GLN A 259 44.50 1.87 4.16
N GLU A 260 45.16 2.87 4.76
CA GLU A 260 44.48 4.04 5.30
C GLU A 260 43.90 4.93 4.18
N ALA A 261 44.58 5.04 3.05
CA ALA A 261 44.07 5.74 1.86
C ALA A 261 42.85 5.03 1.25
N ASN A 262 42.92 3.70 1.10
CA ASN A 262 41.80 2.89 0.61
C ASN A 262 40.60 2.92 1.57
N ALA A 263 40.84 2.87 2.89
CA ALA A 263 39.79 2.98 3.89
C ALA A 263 39.10 4.35 3.85
N LYS A 264 39.86 5.44 3.65
CA LYS A 264 39.29 6.79 3.49
C LYS A 264 38.45 6.91 2.23
N LEU A 265 38.94 6.40 1.10
CA LEU A 265 38.18 6.41 -0.16
C LEU A 265 36.90 5.57 -0.08
N ALA A 266 36.96 4.38 0.53
CA ALA A 266 35.80 3.53 0.73
C ALA A 266 34.75 4.19 1.66
N ASN A 267 35.20 4.81 2.75
CA ASN A 267 34.31 5.54 3.66
C ASN A 267 33.69 6.76 2.99
N GLU A 268 34.44 7.52 2.20
CA GLU A 268 33.91 8.69 1.48
C GLU A 268 32.90 8.28 0.40
N ALA A 269 33.15 7.19 -0.32
CA ALA A 269 32.20 6.64 -1.28
C ALA A 269 30.92 6.14 -0.60
N HIS A 270 31.05 5.44 0.52
CA HIS A 270 29.90 4.99 1.31
C HIS A 270 29.09 6.17 1.86
N LEU A 271 29.75 7.22 2.34
CA LEU A 271 29.09 8.42 2.85
C LEU A 271 28.27 9.12 1.75
N LYS A 272 28.84 9.27 0.55
CA LYS A 272 28.16 9.85 -0.61
C LYS A 272 26.95 9.03 -1.04
N MET A 273 27.08 7.70 -1.08
CA MET A 273 25.96 6.80 -1.40
C MET A 273 24.83 6.90 -0.37
N VAL A 274 25.16 7.00 0.92
CA VAL A 274 24.16 7.18 1.98
C VAL A 274 23.48 8.55 1.88
N GLU A 275 24.24 9.62 1.66
CA GLU A 275 23.68 10.97 1.47
C GLU A 275 22.76 11.06 0.25
N GLU A 276 23.13 10.41 -0.86
CA GLU A 276 22.32 10.36 -2.08
C GLU A 276 21.05 9.53 -1.87
N ALA A 277 21.14 8.39 -1.18
CA ALA A 277 19.96 7.59 -0.81
C ALA A 277 19.00 8.35 0.11
N ILE A 278 19.52 9.11 1.09
CA ILE A 278 18.69 9.95 1.97
C ILE A 278 17.98 11.03 1.16
N LYS A 279 18.69 11.72 0.25
CA LYS A 279 18.09 12.74 -0.62
C LYS A 279 16.97 12.19 -1.49
N ILE A 280 17.19 11.04 -2.14
CA ILE A 280 16.18 10.41 -2.98
C ILE A 280 14.94 10.05 -2.13
N SER A 281 15.15 9.48 -0.95
CA SER A 281 14.05 9.14 -0.04
C SER A 281 13.28 10.38 0.45
N GLU A 282 13.97 11.48 0.76
CA GLU A 282 13.33 12.74 1.16
C GLU A 282 12.54 13.38 0.00
N GLU A 283 13.08 13.33 -1.21
CA GLU A 283 12.44 13.88 -2.41
C GLU A 283 11.19 13.07 -2.81
N GLU A 284 11.25 11.74 -2.70
CA GLU A 284 10.09 10.86 -2.84
C GLU A 284 9.02 11.15 -1.79
N ARG A 285 9.42 11.27 -0.51
CA ARG A 285 8.50 11.60 0.59
C ARG A 285 7.82 12.96 0.36
N LEU A 286 8.56 13.97 -0.07
CA LEU A 286 8.02 15.30 -0.37
C LEU A 286 7.09 15.27 -1.59
N SER A 287 7.42 14.49 -2.63
CA SER A 287 6.55 14.31 -3.78
C SER A 287 5.25 13.60 -3.41
N GLU A 288 5.31 12.61 -2.52
CA GLU A 288 4.14 11.86 -2.06
C GLU A 288 3.26 12.73 -1.13
N GLU A 289 3.88 13.49 -0.23
CA GLU A 289 3.19 14.47 0.61
C GLU A 289 2.47 15.54 -0.23
N ALA A 290 3.11 16.03 -1.31
CA ALA A 290 2.49 16.98 -2.23
C ALA A 290 1.28 16.38 -2.99
N LYS A 291 1.36 15.11 -3.40
CA LYS A 291 0.23 14.41 -4.05
C LYS A 291 -0.94 14.25 -3.09
N ILE A 292 -0.68 13.76 -1.88
CA ILE A 292 -1.70 13.60 -0.83
C ILE A 292 -2.38 14.94 -0.54
N ASN A 293 -1.62 16.02 -0.43
CA ASN A 293 -2.18 17.34 -0.17
C ASN A 293 -3.03 17.86 -1.34
N SER A 294 -2.64 17.58 -2.58
CA SER A 294 -3.44 17.90 -3.77
C SER A 294 -4.76 17.13 -3.81
N GLU A 295 -4.72 15.82 -3.54
CA GLU A 295 -5.92 14.97 -3.50
C GLU A 295 -6.86 15.37 -2.36
N LEU A 296 -6.32 15.77 -1.21
CA LEU A 296 -7.10 16.27 -0.08
C LEU A 296 -7.82 17.58 -0.43
N GLU A 297 -7.15 18.51 -1.10
CA GLU A 297 -7.77 19.77 -1.54
C GLU A 297 -8.84 19.55 -2.61
N GLU A 298 -8.63 18.60 -3.54
CA GLU A 298 -9.65 18.22 -4.52
C GLU A 298 -10.86 17.57 -3.84
N ALA A 299 -10.65 16.67 -2.88
CA ALA A 299 -11.71 16.04 -2.10
C ALA A 299 -12.53 17.06 -1.30
N LYS A 300 -11.89 18.07 -0.69
CA LYS A 300 -12.60 19.16 -0.01
C LYS A 300 -13.44 19.98 -0.99
N ARG A 301 -12.91 20.35 -2.16
CA ARG A 301 -13.68 21.10 -3.16
C ARG A 301 -14.91 20.34 -3.62
N LEU A 302 -14.77 19.03 -3.86
CA LEU A 302 -15.90 18.17 -4.23
C LEU A 302 -16.93 18.07 -3.11
N ALA A 303 -16.50 18.00 -1.85
CA ALA A 303 -17.41 18.01 -0.69
C ALA A 303 -18.17 19.34 -0.58
N ASP A 304 -17.46 20.48 -0.68
CA ASP A 304 -18.06 21.82 -0.62
C ASP A 304 -19.02 22.05 -1.81
N GLU A 305 -18.67 21.59 -3.01
CA GLU A 305 -19.53 21.68 -4.19
C GLU A 305 -20.78 20.82 -4.03
N LYS A 306 -20.64 19.60 -3.49
CA LYS A 306 -21.77 18.72 -3.21
C LYS A 306 -22.72 19.33 -2.17
N GLU A 307 -22.19 19.88 -1.08
CA GLU A 307 -22.99 20.55 -0.06
C GLU A 307 -23.74 21.75 -0.64
N ARG A 308 -23.07 22.55 -1.49
CA ARG A 308 -23.72 23.68 -2.16
C ARG A 308 -24.86 23.23 -3.09
N LEU A 309 -24.66 22.14 -3.84
CA LEU A 309 -25.70 21.59 -4.72
C LEU A 309 -26.88 21.04 -3.91
N GLU A 310 -26.64 20.35 -2.79
CA GLU A 310 -27.69 19.88 -1.90
C GLU A 310 -28.50 21.05 -1.30
N GLN A 311 -27.81 22.12 -0.86
CA GLN A 311 -28.47 23.34 -0.36
C GLN A 311 -29.28 24.05 -1.45
N GLU A 312 -28.78 24.12 -2.69
CA GLU A 312 -29.50 24.72 -3.81
C GLU A 312 -30.74 23.91 -4.19
N GLU A 313 -30.64 22.58 -4.20
CA GLU A 313 -31.77 21.69 -4.47
C GLU A 313 -32.83 21.77 -3.36
N GLU A 314 -32.42 21.79 -2.10
CA GLU A 314 -33.32 21.98 -0.96
C GLU A 314 -34.03 23.33 -1.02
N ALA A 315 -33.30 24.42 -1.28
CA ALA A 315 -33.87 25.75 -1.45
C ALA A 315 -34.87 25.81 -2.61
N LYS A 316 -34.58 25.11 -3.72
CA LYS A 316 -35.49 25.02 -4.86
C LYS A 316 -36.76 24.23 -4.52
N ARG A 317 -36.64 23.11 -3.80
CA ARG A 317 -37.80 22.33 -3.32
C ARG A 317 -38.68 23.15 -2.39
N LEU A 318 -38.08 23.86 -1.43
CA LEU A 318 -38.80 24.78 -0.53
C LEU A 318 -39.50 25.91 -1.29
N ALA A 319 -38.84 26.49 -2.31
CA ALA A 319 -39.45 27.53 -3.14
C ALA A 319 -40.65 27.00 -3.96
N GLU A 320 -40.53 25.80 -4.54
CA GLU A 320 -41.59 25.15 -5.29
C GLU A 320 -42.77 24.76 -4.38
N GLU A 321 -42.51 24.24 -3.19
CA GLU A 321 -43.53 23.92 -2.19
C GLU A 321 -44.27 25.18 -1.72
N ASN A 322 -43.54 26.25 -1.40
CA ASN A 322 -44.13 27.54 -1.01
C ASN A 322 -44.97 28.14 -2.14
N ALA A 323 -44.51 28.04 -3.40
CA ALA A 323 -45.28 28.49 -4.56
C ALA A 323 -46.57 27.66 -4.72
N ARG A 324 -46.51 26.33 -4.52
CA ARG A 324 -47.69 25.45 -4.57
C ARG A 324 -48.70 25.79 -3.47
N ILE A 325 -48.25 25.98 -2.24
CA ILE A 325 -49.09 26.39 -1.11
C ILE A 325 -49.75 27.74 -1.40
N THR A 326 -48.99 28.71 -1.92
CA THR A 326 -49.52 30.03 -2.26
C THR A 326 -50.60 29.95 -3.34
N ALA A 327 -50.36 29.17 -4.41
CA ALA A 327 -51.34 28.96 -5.47
C ALA A 327 -52.59 28.22 -4.99
N GLU A 328 -52.45 27.24 -4.09
CA GLU A 328 -53.59 26.53 -3.48
C GLU A 328 -54.43 27.46 -2.60
N LEU A 329 -53.78 28.31 -1.79
CA LEU A 329 -54.46 29.31 -0.96
C LEU A 329 -55.20 30.35 -1.80
N GLU A 330 -54.57 30.84 -2.87
CA GLU A 330 -55.20 31.79 -3.79
C GLU A 330 -56.40 31.16 -4.52
N SER A 331 -56.26 29.92 -4.97
CA SER A 331 -57.34 29.14 -5.59
C SER A 331 -58.51 28.93 -4.61
N LYS A 332 -58.24 28.55 -3.35
CA LYS A 332 -59.28 28.44 -2.31
C LYS A 332 -59.97 29.77 -2.05
N ARG A 333 -59.22 30.87 -1.96
CA ARG A 333 -59.78 32.22 -1.74
C ARG A 333 -60.69 32.64 -2.90
N LEU A 334 -60.28 32.37 -4.14
CA LEU A 334 -61.10 32.61 -5.34
C LEU A 334 -62.36 31.73 -5.34
N ALA A 335 -62.25 30.47 -4.93
CA ALA A 335 -63.40 29.57 -4.84
C ALA A 335 -64.41 30.03 -3.78
N GLU A 336 -63.94 30.45 -2.60
CA GLU A 336 -64.78 31.04 -1.54
C GLU A 336 -65.43 32.35 -1.98
N GLU A 337 -64.68 33.24 -2.65
CA GLU A 337 -65.21 34.50 -3.17
C GLU A 337 -66.28 34.27 -4.25
N ASN A 338 -66.04 33.35 -5.18
CA ASN A 338 -67.02 32.96 -6.19
C ASN A 338 -68.26 32.30 -5.58
N ALA A 339 -68.09 31.46 -4.56
CA ALA A 339 -69.20 30.84 -3.83
C ALA A 339 -70.05 31.91 -3.11
N ARG A 340 -69.41 32.91 -2.47
CA ARG A 340 -70.11 34.03 -1.83
C ARG A 340 -70.88 34.87 -2.85
N ILE A 341 -70.28 35.16 -4.01
CA ILE A 341 -70.96 35.90 -5.09
C ILE A 341 -72.15 35.09 -5.62
N ALA A 342 -72.00 33.77 -5.80
CA ALA A 342 -73.10 32.91 -6.24
C ALA A 342 -74.23 32.84 -5.21
N GLU A 343 -73.91 32.80 -3.91
CA GLU A 343 -74.90 32.84 -2.83
C GLU A 343 -75.63 34.20 -2.77
N GLU A 344 -74.90 35.31 -2.93
CA GLU A 344 -75.47 36.66 -2.99
C GLU A 344 -76.39 36.83 -4.20
N GLN A 345 -75.99 36.30 -5.37
CA GLN A 345 -76.83 36.26 -6.57
C GLN A 345 -78.09 35.42 -6.35
N ARG A 346 -77.98 34.25 -5.72
CA ARG A 346 -79.12 33.39 -5.41
C ARG A 346 -80.10 34.07 -4.45
N LEU A 347 -79.60 34.73 -3.40
CA LEU A 347 -80.44 35.50 -2.47
C LEU A 347 -81.11 36.70 -3.16
N ALA A 348 -80.42 37.36 -4.09
CA ALA A 348 -81.00 38.44 -4.88
C ALA A 348 -82.08 37.95 -5.86
N GLU A 349 -81.89 36.77 -6.45
CA GLU A 349 -82.88 36.11 -7.32
C GLU A 349 -84.11 35.66 -6.52
N GLU A 350 -83.92 35.06 -5.34
CA GLU A 350 -84.99 34.69 -4.40
C GLU A 350 -85.77 35.93 -3.92
N ALA A 351 -85.09 37.01 -3.57
CA ALA A 351 -85.74 38.28 -3.20
C ALA A 351 -86.48 38.94 -4.38
N ALA A 352 -85.97 38.81 -5.61
CA ALA A 352 -86.66 39.29 -6.81
C ALA A 352 -87.90 38.46 -7.13
N GLU A 353 -87.84 37.15 -6.92
CA GLU A 353 -88.98 36.23 -7.07
C GLU A 353 -90.05 36.49 -6.00
N GLU A 354 -89.65 36.73 -4.74
CA GLU A 354 -90.56 37.11 -3.66
C GLU A 354 -91.21 38.48 -3.91
N ALA A 355 -90.45 39.47 -4.41
CA ALA A 355 -90.98 40.77 -4.81
C ALA A 355 -91.93 40.69 -6.02
N ALA A 356 -91.69 39.77 -6.96
CA ALA A 356 -92.58 39.51 -8.08
C ALA A 356 -93.90 38.85 -7.62
N ASN A 357 -93.83 37.96 -6.62
CA ASN A 357 -94.99 37.26 -6.06
C ASN A 357 -95.89 38.18 -5.19
N ILE A 358 -95.38 39.33 -4.72
CA ILE A 358 -96.15 40.35 -3.97
C ILE A 358 -96.93 41.29 -4.92
N LYS A 359 -96.66 41.29 -6.24
CA LYS A 359 -97.17 42.30 -7.18
C LYS A 359 -98.30 41.85 -8.12
N GLU A 360 -99.13 40.90 -7.71
CA GLU A 360 -100.41 40.61 -8.39
C GLU A 360 -101.61 40.84 -7.47
N ILE A 361 -102.09 42.10 -7.37
CA ILE A 361 -103.54 42.41 -7.42
C ILE A 361 -103.72 43.81 -8.03
N PRO A 362 -104.09 43.95 -9.32
CA PRO A 362 -104.73 45.15 -9.84
C PRO A 362 -106.23 45.06 -9.56
N ASP A 363 -106.71 45.96 -8.70
CA ASP A 363 -108.14 46.18 -8.41
C ASP A 363 -108.84 46.69 -9.69
N LEU A 364 -109.81 45.93 -10.21
CA LEU A 364 -110.65 46.36 -11.32
C LEU A 364 -111.71 47.33 -10.80
N PRO A 365 -111.89 48.52 -11.39
CA PRO A 365 -113.01 49.39 -11.06
C PRO A 365 -114.30 48.83 -11.69
N PRO A 366 -115.42 48.71 -10.95
CA PRO A 366 -116.71 48.51 -11.57
C PRO A 366 -117.22 49.82 -12.19
N VAL A 367 -117.81 49.62 -13.36
CA VAL A 367 -118.36 50.58 -14.32
C VAL A 367 -119.62 51.27 -13.76
N ASP A 368 -119.81 52.51 -14.21
CA ASP A 368 -120.96 53.41 -13.98
C ASP A 368 -122.34 52.73 -13.86
N GLU A 369 -123.11 53.18 -12.86
CA GLU A 369 -124.51 53.64 -13.00
C GLU A 369 -124.79 54.81 -12.03
#